data_AF-A0A9D7SJX2-F1
#
_entry.id   AF-A0A9D7SJX2-F1
#
_cell.length_a   1.000
_cell.length_b   1.000
_cell.length_c   1.000
_cell.angle_alpha   90.00
_cell.angle_beta   90.00
_cell.angle_gamma   90.00
#
_symmetry.space_group_name_H-M   'P 1'
#
loop_
_entity.id
_entity.type
_entity.pdbx_description
1 polymer ?
#
loop_
_entity_poly.entity_id
_entity_poly.type
_entity_poly.pdbx_seq_one_letter_code
_entity_poly.pdbx_strand_id
1 'polypeptide(L)'
;MNRRGQGKQQGVHQGLQAWRALSRAWSHVGRLLAAVALAVGAGQPAILQAADPALPGATLTAEQAARDVRVLQRALKTLHPALTKYRTPKEMETAFAWFEARGQAARTVTEMYLAATELAAAIR
;
A
#
# COMPACT_ATOMS: atom_id res chain seq x y z
N MET A 1 -22.40 40.97 -29.32
CA MET A 1 -22.86 40.14 -28.18
C MET A 1 -21.97 38.90 -28.06
N ASN A 2 -21.43 38.65 -26.86
CA ASN A 2 -20.29 37.76 -26.62
C ASN A 2 -20.72 36.50 -25.82
N ARG A 3 -20.81 35.31 -26.45
CA ARG A 3 -21.15 34.02 -25.80
C ARG A 3 -19.94 33.05 -25.80
N ARG A 4 -18.85 33.37 -25.09
CA ARG A 4 -17.64 32.50 -25.07
C ARG A 4 -17.15 32.04 -23.69
N GLY A 5 -17.95 32.15 -22.63
CA GLY A 5 -17.47 31.98 -21.25
C GLY A 5 -17.89 30.73 -20.45
N GLN A 6 -18.86 29.92 -20.89
CA GLN A 6 -19.52 28.96 -19.98
C GLN A 6 -18.94 27.54 -19.91
N GLY A 7 -17.96 27.16 -20.73
CA GLY A 7 -17.46 25.77 -20.80
C GLY A 7 -16.49 25.34 -19.70
N LYS A 8 -15.83 26.26 -18.99
CA LYS A 8 -14.72 25.91 -18.07
C LYS A 8 -15.14 25.55 -16.65
N GLN A 9 -16.36 25.91 -16.21
CA GLN A 9 -16.77 25.63 -14.83
C GLN A 9 -17.33 24.22 -14.62
N GLN A 10 -17.74 23.51 -15.68
CA GLN A 10 -18.34 22.18 -15.54
C GLN A 10 -17.31 21.08 -15.19
N GLY A 11 -16.03 21.25 -15.57
CA GLY A 11 -14.98 20.26 -15.29
C GLY A 11 -14.55 20.21 -13.83
N VAL A 12 -14.57 21.35 -13.12
CA VAL A 12 -14.11 21.44 -11.72
C VAL A 12 -15.10 20.74 -10.77
N HIS A 13 -16.40 20.81 -11.07
CA HIS A 13 -17.43 20.17 -10.26
C HIS A 13 -17.46 18.64 -10.40
N GLN A 14 -17.05 18.07 -11.54
CA GLN A 14 -16.93 16.61 -11.69
C GLN A 14 -15.78 16.02 -10.85
N GLY A 15 -14.63 16.71 -10.77
CA GLY A 15 -13.47 16.22 -10.03
C GLY A 15 -13.73 16.10 -8.52
N LEU A 16 -14.45 17.05 -7.93
CA LEU A 16 -14.79 17.00 -6.50
C LEU A 16 -15.83 15.92 -6.15
N GLN A 17 -16.72 15.57 -7.08
CA GLN A 17 -17.72 14.52 -6.89
C GLN A 17 -17.06 13.13 -6.88
N ALA A 18 -16.09 12.87 -7.77
CA ALA A 18 -15.31 11.64 -7.81
C ALA A 18 -14.49 11.44 -6.50
N TRP A 19 -13.91 12.51 -5.98
CA TRP A 19 -13.14 12.49 -4.73
C TRP A 19 -14.00 12.19 -3.48
N ARG A 20 -15.25 12.66 -3.46
CA ARG A 20 -16.22 12.39 -2.38
C ARG A 20 -16.84 10.99 -2.45
N ALA A 21 -16.82 10.34 -3.61
CA ALA A 21 -17.23 8.94 -3.75
C ALA A 21 -16.12 7.99 -3.27
N LEU A 22 -14.86 8.29 -3.60
CA LEU A 22 -13.70 7.51 -3.16
C LEU A 22 -13.51 7.51 -1.63
N SER A 23 -13.73 8.66 -0.98
CA SER A 23 -13.62 8.80 0.49
C SER A 23 -14.70 8.02 1.25
N ARG A 24 -15.91 7.92 0.69
CA ARG A 24 -17.00 7.12 1.30
C ARG A 24 -16.77 5.61 1.16
N ALA A 25 -16.15 5.15 0.07
CA ALA A 25 -15.74 3.76 -0.08
C ALA A 25 -14.70 3.34 0.98
N TRP A 26 -13.82 4.26 1.38
CA TRP A 26 -12.81 4.01 2.43
C TRP A 26 -13.43 3.78 3.83
N SER A 27 -14.57 4.42 4.12
CA SER A 27 -15.28 4.26 5.40
C SER A 27 -15.91 2.87 5.57
N HIS A 28 -16.20 2.16 4.47
CA HIS A 28 -16.76 0.80 4.51
C HIS A 28 -15.66 -0.27 4.63
N VAL A 29 -14.47 -0.02 4.09
CA VAL A 29 -13.30 -0.91 4.27
C VAL A 29 -12.85 -0.95 5.74
N GLY A 30 -12.93 0.18 6.45
CA GLY A 30 -12.69 0.23 7.90
C GLY A 30 -13.68 -0.61 8.73
N ARG A 31 -14.94 -0.75 8.27
CA ARG A 31 -15.96 -1.57 8.95
C ARG A 31 -15.85 -3.06 8.62
N LEU A 32 -15.37 -3.42 7.43
CA LEU A 32 -15.10 -4.82 7.09
C LEU A 32 -13.83 -5.36 7.76
N LEU A 33 -12.85 -4.50 8.05
CA LEU A 33 -11.71 -4.84 8.92
C LEU A 33 -12.13 -5.07 10.40
N ALA A 34 -13.22 -4.44 10.86
CA ALA A 34 -13.74 -4.68 12.21
C ALA A 34 -14.52 -6.01 12.35
N ALA A 35 -15.12 -6.53 11.26
CA ALA A 35 -15.90 -7.77 11.30
C ALA A 35 -15.02 -9.05 11.24
N VAL A 36 -13.84 -9.00 10.60
CA VAL A 36 -12.88 -10.12 10.59
C VAL A 36 -12.22 -10.32 11.97
N ALA A 37 -12.25 -9.31 12.83
CA ALA A 37 -11.74 -9.42 14.20
C ALA A 37 -12.64 -10.22 15.16
N LEU A 38 -13.89 -10.54 14.80
CA LEU A 38 -14.82 -11.24 15.71
C LEU A 38 -14.88 -12.77 15.53
N ALA A 39 -14.22 -13.34 14.53
CA ALA A 39 -14.24 -14.79 14.30
C ALA A 39 -12.97 -15.54 14.76
N VAL A 40 -11.92 -14.83 15.21
CA VAL A 40 -10.72 -15.43 15.82
C VAL A 40 -10.79 -15.29 17.34
N GLY A 41 -11.95 -15.65 17.88
CA GLY A 41 -12.27 -15.57 19.31
C GLY A 41 -12.37 -16.95 19.93
N ALA A 42 -11.29 -17.73 19.95
CA ALA A 42 -11.13 -18.86 20.86
C ALA A 42 -9.66 -19.32 20.88
N GLY A 43 -8.84 -18.66 21.70
CA GLY A 43 -7.54 -19.22 22.10
C GLY A 43 -6.33 -18.39 21.72
N GLN A 44 -6.13 -17.27 22.42
CA GLN A 44 -4.80 -16.96 22.95
C GLN A 44 -4.90 -15.93 24.07
N PRO A 45 -4.76 -16.35 25.34
CA PRO A 45 -4.51 -15.43 26.43
C PRO A 45 -3.05 -14.99 26.37
N ALA A 46 -2.84 -13.68 26.56
CA ALA A 46 -1.63 -13.02 27.02
C ALA A 46 -0.29 -13.48 26.42
N ILE A 47 0.33 -12.63 25.60
CA ILE A 47 1.48 -11.82 26.05
C ILE A 47 1.42 -10.49 25.30
N LEU A 48 1.55 -9.39 26.05
CA LEU A 48 2.05 -8.11 25.54
C LEU A 48 3.44 -8.39 24.95
N GLN A 49 3.49 -8.85 23.71
CA GLN A 49 4.74 -8.95 22.98
C GLN A 49 5.12 -7.52 22.65
N ALA A 50 5.82 -6.89 23.59
CA ALA A 50 6.61 -5.70 23.33
C ALA A 50 7.33 -5.96 22.00
N ALA A 51 7.15 -5.04 21.05
CA ALA A 51 7.90 -5.08 19.82
C ALA A 51 9.38 -5.11 20.21
N ASP A 52 9.98 -6.30 20.17
CA ASP A 52 11.42 -6.47 20.27
C ASP A 52 12.00 -5.55 19.19
N PRO A 53 12.84 -4.56 19.53
CA PRO A 53 13.45 -3.71 18.51
C PRO A 53 14.26 -4.65 17.65
N ALA A 54 13.74 -4.97 16.45
CA ALA A 54 14.32 -5.92 15.52
C ALA A 54 15.83 -5.64 15.44
N LEU A 55 16.62 -6.56 16.01
CA LEU A 55 18.06 -6.39 16.04
C LEU A 55 18.51 -6.22 14.57
N PRO A 56 19.21 -5.13 14.22
CA PRO A 56 19.74 -4.97 12.88
C PRO A 56 20.64 -6.16 12.58
N GLY A 57 20.18 -7.08 11.73
CA GLY A 57 20.83 -8.36 11.47
C GLY A 57 19.95 -9.60 11.61
N ALA A 58 18.66 -9.48 11.98
CA ALA A 58 17.74 -10.61 11.88
C ALA A 58 17.73 -11.17 10.44
N THR A 59 18.08 -12.45 10.32
CA THR A 59 18.18 -13.15 9.03
C THR A 59 16.79 -13.56 8.54
N LEU A 60 16.62 -13.56 7.22
CA LEU A 60 15.41 -14.02 6.55
C LEU A 60 15.74 -15.26 5.73
N THR A 61 14.89 -16.28 5.83
CA THR A 61 14.90 -17.36 4.84
C THR A 61 14.34 -16.86 3.51
N ALA A 62 14.66 -17.55 2.41
CA ALA A 62 14.15 -17.21 1.09
C ALA A 62 12.61 -17.25 1.06
N GLU A 63 11.99 -18.19 1.77
CA GLU A 63 10.53 -18.33 1.85
C GLU A 63 9.88 -17.18 2.63
N GLN A 64 10.53 -16.71 3.70
CA GLN A 64 10.09 -15.53 4.45
C GLN A 64 10.17 -14.28 3.57
N ALA A 65 11.31 -14.06 2.91
CA ALA A 65 11.50 -12.94 2.00
C ALA A 65 10.45 -12.93 0.87
N ALA A 66 10.20 -14.08 0.22
CA ALA A 66 9.20 -14.22 -0.82
C ALA A 66 7.76 -14.04 -0.30
N ARG A 67 7.48 -14.43 0.94
CA ARG A 67 6.18 -14.17 1.58
C ARG A 67 5.97 -12.68 1.82
N ASP A 68 6.96 -12.00 2.38
CA ASP A 68 6.88 -10.60 2.73
C ASP A 68 6.74 -9.71 1.48
N VAL A 69 7.48 -10.01 0.41
CA VAL A 69 7.31 -9.35 -0.90
C VAL A 69 5.85 -9.43 -1.37
N ARG A 70 5.24 -10.62 -1.34
CA ARG A 70 3.86 -10.82 -1.79
C ARG A 70 2.86 -10.05 -0.93
N VAL A 71 3.04 -10.09 0.39
CA VAL A 71 2.18 -9.37 1.35
C VAL A 71 2.27 -7.86 1.11
N LEU A 72 3.48 -7.31 1.00
CA LEU A 72 3.71 -5.89 0.82
C LEU A 72 3.18 -5.38 -0.52
N GLN A 73 3.41 -6.10 -1.63
CA GLN A 73 2.86 -5.72 -2.92
C GLN A 73 1.32 -5.70 -2.90
N ARG A 74 0.70 -6.73 -2.32
CA ARG A 74 -0.76 -6.81 -2.22
C ARG A 74 -1.31 -5.69 -1.36
N ALA A 75 -0.68 -5.41 -0.22
CA ALA A 75 -1.07 -4.34 0.68
C ALA A 75 -1.00 -2.98 -0.03
N LEU A 76 0.09 -2.67 -0.71
CA LEU A 76 0.25 -1.40 -1.44
C LEU A 76 -0.78 -1.22 -2.55
N LYS A 77 -0.99 -2.25 -3.39
CA LYS A 77 -2.00 -2.21 -4.47
C LYS A 77 -3.43 -2.05 -3.94
N THR A 78 -3.71 -2.60 -2.76
CA THR A 78 -5.04 -2.53 -2.13
C THR A 78 -5.28 -1.20 -1.43
N LEU A 79 -4.28 -0.71 -0.68
CA LEU A 79 -4.41 0.47 0.18
C LEU A 79 -4.22 1.78 -0.57
N HIS A 80 -3.53 1.75 -1.72
CA HIS A 80 -3.14 2.97 -2.43
C HIS A 80 -3.80 3.03 -3.83
N PRO A 81 -5.07 3.48 -3.96
CA PRO A 81 -5.78 3.53 -5.24
C PRO A 81 -5.18 4.53 -6.24
N ALA A 82 -4.27 5.40 -5.80
CA ALA A 82 -3.63 6.44 -6.59
C ALA A 82 -2.12 6.19 -6.82
N LEU A 83 -1.69 4.92 -6.95
CA LEU A 83 -0.28 4.56 -7.21
C LEU A 83 0.30 5.25 -8.45
N THR A 84 -0.53 5.54 -9.45
CA THR A 84 -0.12 6.17 -10.71
C THR A 84 -0.44 7.66 -10.76
N LYS A 85 -0.61 8.32 -9.61
CA LYS A 85 -0.92 9.76 -9.57
C LYS A 85 0.24 10.62 -10.09
N TYR A 86 1.46 10.23 -9.73
CA TYR A 86 2.69 10.97 -10.06
C TYR A 86 3.58 10.25 -11.06
N ARG A 87 3.27 8.98 -11.36
CA ARG A 87 4.02 8.14 -12.29
C ARG A 87 3.09 7.38 -13.22
N THR A 88 3.61 7.04 -14.40
CA THR A 88 2.89 6.20 -15.35
C THR A 88 2.72 4.77 -14.82
N PRO A 89 1.73 4.02 -15.32
CA PRO A 89 1.58 2.59 -14.98
C PRO A 89 2.86 1.79 -15.22
N LYS A 90 3.55 2.03 -16.35
CA LYS A 90 4.78 1.32 -16.72
C LYS A 90 5.93 1.59 -15.74
N GLU A 91 6.08 2.83 -15.28
CA GLU A 91 7.09 3.17 -14.27
C GLU A 91 6.80 2.50 -12.93
N MET A 92 5.52 2.42 -12.54
CA MET A 92 5.14 1.71 -11.32
C MET A 92 5.32 0.20 -11.44
N GLU A 93 4.96 -0.40 -12.58
CA GLU A 93 5.26 -1.82 -12.87
C GLU A 93 6.75 -2.11 -12.76
N THR A 94 7.59 -1.22 -13.28
CA THR A 94 9.05 -1.33 -13.19
C THR A 94 9.52 -1.26 -11.74
N ALA A 95 8.98 -0.33 -10.94
CA ALA A 95 9.29 -0.22 -9.52
C ALA A 95 8.87 -1.48 -8.73
N PHE A 96 7.70 -2.05 -9.03
CA PHE A 96 7.25 -3.31 -8.43
C PHE A 96 8.13 -4.50 -8.81
N ALA A 97 8.52 -4.62 -10.08
CA ALA A 97 9.43 -5.67 -10.54
C ALA A 97 10.82 -5.55 -9.88
N TRP A 98 11.33 -4.33 -9.74
CA TRP A 98 12.58 -4.05 -9.03
C TRP A 98 12.51 -4.47 -7.56
N PHE A 99 11.43 -4.07 -6.87
CA PHE A 99 11.18 -4.48 -5.49
C PHE A 99 11.07 -5.99 -5.35
N GLU A 100 10.37 -6.66 -6.27
CA GLU A 100 10.23 -8.11 -6.25
C GLU A 100 11.59 -8.82 -6.34
N ALA A 101 12.41 -8.44 -7.32
CA ALA A 101 13.73 -9.01 -7.49
C ALA A 101 14.63 -8.78 -6.27
N ARG A 102 14.68 -7.54 -5.76
CA ARG A 102 15.54 -7.16 -4.62
C ARG A 102 15.04 -7.76 -3.31
N GLY A 103 13.73 -7.77 -3.09
CA GLY A 103 13.09 -8.32 -1.90
C GLY A 103 13.25 -9.84 -1.83
N GLN A 104 13.09 -10.58 -2.94
CA GLN A 104 13.33 -12.03 -2.96
C GLN A 104 14.80 -12.40 -2.73
N ALA A 105 15.72 -11.52 -3.14
CA ALA A 105 17.15 -11.68 -2.89
C ALA A 105 17.57 -11.31 -1.45
N ALA A 106 16.72 -10.66 -0.67
CA ALA A 106 17.05 -10.25 0.69
C ALA A 106 17.34 -11.46 1.59
N ARG A 107 18.35 -11.31 2.43
CA ARG A 107 18.77 -12.28 3.46
C ARG A 107 18.68 -11.72 4.86
N THR A 108 18.38 -10.43 4.99
CA THR A 108 18.16 -9.77 6.28
C THR A 108 16.93 -8.88 6.26
N VAL A 109 16.38 -8.62 7.44
CA VAL A 109 15.28 -7.67 7.62
C VAL A 109 15.67 -6.27 7.14
N THR A 110 16.93 -5.86 7.34
CA THR A 110 17.42 -4.55 6.89
C THR A 110 17.39 -4.43 5.36
N GLU A 111 17.83 -5.46 4.63
CA GLU A 111 17.76 -5.47 3.17
C GLU A 111 16.32 -5.42 2.65
N MET A 112 15.41 -6.18 3.27
CA MET A 112 13.98 -6.13 2.95
C MET A 112 13.40 -4.73 3.21
N TYR A 113 13.73 -4.12 4.35
CA TYR A 113 13.29 -2.78 4.70
C TYR A 113 13.79 -1.73 3.70
N LEU A 114 15.05 -1.82 3.28
CA LEU A 114 15.61 -0.92 2.25
C LEU A 114 14.89 -1.10 0.92
N ALA A 115 14.67 -2.33 0.46
CA ALA A 115 13.92 -2.61 -0.76
C ALA A 115 12.49 -2.04 -0.70
N ALA A 116 11.80 -2.21 0.43
CA ALA A 116 10.45 -1.68 0.63
C ALA A 116 10.44 -0.14 0.66
N THR A 117 11.44 0.49 1.26
CA THR A 117 11.57 1.95 1.32
C THR A 117 11.86 2.54 -0.05
N GLU A 118 12.69 1.88 -0.87
CA GLU A 118 12.94 2.25 -2.27
C GLU A 118 11.64 2.23 -3.09
N LEU A 119 10.81 1.19 -2.94
CA LEU A 119 9.48 1.13 -3.58
C LEU A 119 8.56 2.26 -3.10
N ALA A 120 8.51 2.51 -1.79
CA ALA A 120 7.70 3.59 -1.23
C ALA A 120 8.14 4.96 -1.76
N ALA A 121 9.45 5.18 -1.91
CA ALA A 121 10.00 6.40 -2.50
C ALA A 121 9.70 6.54 -3.99
N ALA A 122 9.38 5.46 -4.70
CA ALA A 122 8.97 5.51 -6.11
C ALA A 122 7.51 5.94 -6.30
N ILE A 123 6.67 5.87 -5.26
CA ILE A 123 5.24 6.22 -5.32
C ILE A 123 5.00 7.74 -5.28
N ARG A 124 5.97 8.51 -4.76
CA ARG A 124 5.87 9.97 -4.60
C ARG A 124 6.14 10.76 -5.88
#